data_AF-A0A919M3D7-F1
#
_entry.id   AF-A0A919M3D7-F1
#
_cell.length_a   1.000
_cell.length_b   1.000
_cell.length_c   1.000
_cell.angle_alpha   90.00
_cell.angle_beta   90.00
_cell.angle_gamma   90.00
#
_symmetry.space_group_name_H-M   'P 1'
#
loop_
_entity.id
_entity.type
_entity.pdbx_description
1 polymer ?
#
loop_
_entity_poly.entity_id
_entity_poly.type
_entity_poly.pdbx_seq_one_letter_code
_entity_poly.pdbx_strand_id
1 'polypeptide(L)'
;MKLLISLLLIIAFQQSIAQRPTRDYTKYVAQAEILYHRKDYKGSGMTYNAAFMMFGRKGFEKDRYNAACSWAMASMPDSAFSNLNRIVFSVVMYSNYDHIVNDTDLNSLHDDPRWQPMIDKVKENQAKGGTLFKPAN
;
A
#
# COMPACT_ATOMS: atom_id res chain seq x y z
N MET A 1 -1.77 -44.61 -3.58
CA MET A 1 -2.04 -43.71 -2.42
C MET A 1 -0.77 -43.13 -1.80
N LYS A 2 0.24 -43.94 -1.44
CA LYS A 2 1.54 -43.43 -0.90
C LYS A 2 2.24 -42.43 -1.84
N LEU A 3 2.33 -42.74 -3.14
CA LEU A 3 2.89 -41.84 -4.18
C LEU A 3 2.12 -40.52 -4.36
N LEU A 4 0.79 -40.55 -4.20
CA LEU A 4 -0.07 -39.35 -4.28
C LEU A 4 0.11 -38.44 -3.05
N ILE A 5 0.26 -39.04 -1.86
CA ILE A 5 0.54 -38.31 -0.62
C ILE A 5 1.94 -37.68 -0.67
N SER A 6 2.95 -38.38 -1.21
CA SER A 6 4.30 -37.84 -1.39
C SER A 6 4.34 -36.64 -2.35
N LEU A 7 3.54 -36.64 -3.42
CA LEU A 7 3.49 -35.54 -4.40
C LEU A 7 2.81 -34.28 -3.82
N LEU A 8 1.77 -34.45 -2.99
CA LEU A 8 1.09 -33.37 -2.27
C LEU A 8 2.00 -32.66 -1.25
N LEU A 9 2.90 -33.39 -0.59
CA LEU A 9 3.84 -32.83 0.39
C LEU A 9 4.94 -31.98 -0.25
N ILE A 10 5.38 -32.31 -1.47
CA ILE A 10 6.40 -31.55 -2.21
C ILE A 10 5.84 -30.19 -2.67
N ILE A 11 4.57 -30.13 -3.09
CA ILE A 11 3.90 -28.89 -3.51
C ILE A 11 3.69 -27.94 -2.31
N ALA A 12 3.43 -28.47 -1.11
CA ALA A 12 3.27 -27.66 0.09
C ALA A 12 4.57 -26.99 0.56
N PHE A 13 5.74 -27.61 0.33
CA PHE A 13 7.04 -27.07 0.76
C PHE A 13 7.50 -25.87 -0.07
N GLN A 14 7.07 -25.78 -1.34
CA GLN A 14 7.45 -24.68 -2.24
C GLN A 14 6.68 -23.37 -2.00
N GLN A 15 5.60 -23.41 -1.22
CA GLN A 15 4.79 -22.21 -0.93
C GLN A 15 5.48 -21.24 0.06
N SER A 16 6.49 -21.71 0.80
CA SER A 16 7.13 -20.95 1.88
C SER A 16 8.14 -19.88 1.43
N ILE A 17 8.61 -19.94 0.18
CA ILE A 17 9.61 -18.99 -0.36
C ILE A 17 8.94 -17.74 -0.96
N ALA A 18 7.64 -17.81 -1.30
CA ALA A 18 6.96 -16.76 -2.04
C ALA A 18 6.38 -15.60 -1.19
N GLN A 19 6.47 -15.68 0.14
CA GLN A 19 5.68 -14.82 1.04
C GLN A 19 6.49 -13.83 1.90
N ARG A 20 7.82 -13.84 1.83
CA ARG A 20 8.63 -12.91 2.64
C ARG A 20 9.05 -11.69 1.80
N PRO A 21 8.86 -10.46 2.30
CA PRO A 21 9.42 -9.29 1.65
C PRO A 21 10.94 -9.46 1.57
N THR A 22 11.54 -9.00 0.47
CA THR A 22 12.98 -9.07 0.31
C THR A 22 13.66 -8.19 1.36
N ARG A 23 14.89 -8.53 1.75
CA ARG A 23 15.70 -7.67 2.64
C ARG A 23 15.85 -6.26 2.04
N ASP A 24 15.88 -6.16 0.72
CA ASP A 24 15.94 -4.88 0.03
C ASP A 24 14.64 -4.09 0.17
N TYR A 25 13.47 -4.74 0.08
CA TYR A 25 12.17 -4.10 0.30
C TYR A 25 12.14 -3.36 1.64
N THR A 26 12.45 -4.06 2.73
CA THR A 26 12.37 -3.47 4.08
C THR A 26 13.38 -2.34 4.27
N LYS A 27 14.57 -2.44 3.66
CA LYS A 27 15.56 -1.37 3.65
C LYS A 27 15.05 -0.12 2.94
N TYR A 28 14.44 -0.27 1.76
CA TYR A 28 13.90 0.87 1.01
C TYR A 28 12.70 1.50 1.71
N VAL A 29 11.82 0.71 2.33
CA VAL A 29 10.72 1.25 3.15
C VAL A 29 11.25 2.12 4.29
N ALA A 30 12.19 1.61 5.08
CA ALA A 30 12.80 2.39 6.17
C ALA A 30 13.48 3.67 5.67
N GLN A 31 14.14 3.62 4.51
CA GLN A 31 14.73 4.81 3.89
C GLN A 31 13.66 5.82 3.44
N ALA A 32 12.53 5.36 2.90
CA ALA A 32 11.44 6.22 2.48
C ALA A 32 10.81 6.96 3.69
N GLU A 33 10.64 6.28 4.81
CA GLU A 33 10.18 6.88 6.08
C GLU A 33 11.13 7.97 6.57
N ILE A 34 12.45 7.71 6.55
CA ILE A 34 13.46 8.72 6.90
C ILE A 34 13.36 9.96 6.00
N LEU A 35 13.17 9.78 4.69
CA LEU A 35 13.03 10.89 3.75
C LEU A 35 11.73 11.67 3.99
N TYR A 36 10.64 10.98 4.30
CA TYR A 36 9.37 11.60 4.64
C TYR A 36 9.52 12.52 5.87
N HIS A 37 10.12 12.03 6.96
CA HIS A 37 10.35 12.83 8.17
C HIS A 37 11.32 14.01 7.95
N ARG A 38 12.20 13.91 6.95
CA ARG A 38 13.06 15.02 6.49
C ARG A 38 12.34 16.00 5.56
N LYS A 39 11.04 15.79 5.29
CA LYS A 39 10.20 16.54 4.35
C LYS A 39 10.66 16.46 2.90
N ASP A 40 11.51 15.49 2.56
CA ASP A 40 11.78 15.13 1.17
C ASP A 40 10.69 14.17 0.69
N TYR A 41 9.49 14.70 0.51
CA TYR A 41 8.30 13.92 0.17
C TYR A 41 8.42 13.26 -1.21
N LYS A 42 9.02 13.96 -2.18
CA LYS A 42 9.28 13.41 -3.52
C LYS A 42 10.30 12.26 -3.44
N GLY A 43 11.40 12.45 -2.71
CA GLY A 43 12.39 11.39 -2.47
C GLY A 43 11.80 10.20 -1.74
N SER A 44 10.94 10.43 -0.75
CA SER A 44 10.20 9.38 -0.05
C SER A 44 9.31 8.57 -1.00
N GLY A 45 8.45 9.23 -1.78
CA GLY A 45 7.58 8.57 -2.76
C GLY A 45 8.37 7.74 -3.79
N MET A 46 9.49 8.27 -4.28
CA MET A 46 10.39 7.56 -5.20
C MET A 46 11.02 6.32 -4.53
N THR A 47 11.41 6.44 -3.28
CA THR A 47 12.03 5.35 -2.51
C THR A 47 11.02 4.25 -2.18
N TYR A 48 9.77 4.59 -1.87
CA TYR A 48 8.68 3.62 -1.79
C TYR A 48 8.45 2.90 -3.12
N ASN A 49 8.48 3.63 -4.24
CA ASN A 49 8.36 3.00 -5.55
C ASN A 49 9.51 2.00 -5.82
N ALA A 50 10.74 2.33 -5.40
CA ALA A 50 11.87 1.40 -5.46
C ALA A 50 11.65 0.16 -4.57
N ALA A 51 11.12 0.33 -3.34
CA ALA A 51 10.75 -0.80 -2.50
C ALA A 51 9.78 -1.73 -3.22
N PHE A 52 8.71 -1.18 -3.81
CA PHE A 52 7.72 -1.99 -4.53
C PHE A 52 8.33 -2.74 -5.72
N MET A 53 9.28 -2.14 -6.45
CA MET A 53 9.99 -2.83 -7.53
C MET A 53 10.79 -4.05 -7.02
N MET A 54 11.44 -3.94 -5.86
CA MET A 54 12.16 -5.05 -5.21
C MET A 54 11.26 -6.18 -4.71
N PHE A 55 9.94 -5.96 -4.69
CA PHE A 55 8.94 -6.94 -4.31
C PHE A 55 7.98 -7.26 -5.47
N GLY A 56 8.46 -7.21 -6.72
CA GLY A 56 7.67 -7.59 -7.89
C GLY A 56 6.47 -6.67 -8.13
N ARG A 57 6.64 -5.37 -7.83
CA ARG A 57 5.59 -4.32 -7.85
C ARG A 57 4.48 -4.53 -6.82
N LYS A 58 4.64 -5.51 -5.91
CA LYS A 58 3.81 -5.65 -4.70
C LYS A 58 4.30 -4.68 -3.63
N GLY A 59 3.52 -4.53 -2.59
CA GLY A 59 3.79 -3.65 -1.45
C GLY A 59 2.70 -3.86 -0.43
N PHE A 60 3.07 -3.82 0.84
CA PHE A 60 2.10 -3.92 1.93
C PHE A 60 1.18 -2.71 1.92
N GLU A 61 -0.04 -2.92 2.37
CA GLU A 61 -1.11 -1.94 2.37
C GLU A 61 -0.74 -0.66 3.13
N LYS A 62 -0.01 -0.78 4.25
CA LYS A 62 0.52 0.36 5.00
C LYS A 62 1.54 1.16 4.18
N ASP A 63 2.51 0.47 3.56
CA ASP A 63 3.54 1.11 2.76
C ASP A 63 2.96 1.80 1.53
N ARG A 64 1.93 1.23 0.91
CA ARG A 64 1.20 1.87 -0.19
C ARG A 64 0.50 3.14 0.27
N TYR A 65 -0.13 3.11 1.43
CA TYR A 65 -0.77 4.30 1.99
C TYR A 65 0.28 5.39 2.30
N ASN A 66 1.38 5.06 2.98
CA ASN A 66 2.47 6.01 3.26
C ASN A 66 3.10 6.58 1.97
N ALA A 67 3.25 5.73 0.95
CA ALA A 67 3.70 6.18 -0.38
C ALA A 67 2.72 7.19 -0.99
N ALA A 68 1.41 6.94 -0.87
CA ALA A 68 0.41 7.88 -1.35
C ALA A 68 0.49 9.24 -0.66
N CYS A 69 0.67 9.24 0.67
CA CYS A 69 0.84 10.45 1.47
C CYS A 69 2.09 11.23 1.04
N SER A 70 3.20 10.52 0.85
CA SER A 70 4.44 11.09 0.33
C SER A 70 4.26 11.74 -1.05
N TRP A 71 3.51 11.09 -1.95
CA TRP A 71 3.22 11.64 -3.28
C TRP A 71 2.26 12.83 -3.25
N ALA A 72 1.24 12.80 -2.39
CA ALA A 72 0.31 13.90 -2.20
C ALA A 72 1.03 15.14 -1.65
N MET A 73 1.85 14.97 -0.60
CA MET A 73 2.70 16.03 -0.05
C MET A 73 3.73 16.57 -1.06
N ALA A 74 4.11 15.77 -2.06
CA ALA A 74 4.94 16.19 -3.19
C ALA A 74 4.15 16.83 -4.35
N SER A 75 2.84 17.08 -4.19
CA SER A 75 1.93 17.58 -5.23
C SER A 75 1.90 16.71 -6.49
N MET A 76 1.96 15.38 -6.32
CA MET A 76 1.98 14.38 -7.40
C MET A 76 0.71 13.49 -7.33
N PRO A 77 -0.47 14.01 -7.70
CA PRO A 77 -1.74 13.34 -7.46
C PRO A 77 -1.87 11.99 -8.17
N ASP A 78 -1.33 11.86 -9.39
CA ASP A 78 -1.40 10.61 -10.15
C ASP A 78 -0.71 9.44 -9.43
N SER A 79 0.45 9.71 -8.83
CA SER A 79 1.21 8.69 -8.08
C SER A 79 0.56 8.39 -6.74
N ALA A 80 -0.07 9.38 -6.12
CA ALA A 80 -0.86 9.20 -4.90
C ALA A 80 -2.07 8.30 -5.16
N PHE A 81 -2.92 8.63 -6.13
CA PHE A 81 -4.08 7.83 -6.51
C PHE A 81 -3.70 6.43 -7.00
N SER A 82 -2.58 6.27 -7.71
CA SER A 82 -2.10 4.95 -8.10
C SER A 82 -1.88 4.02 -6.90
N ASN A 83 -1.37 4.54 -5.79
CA ASN A 83 -1.14 3.76 -4.57
C ASN A 83 -2.42 3.56 -3.76
N LEU A 84 -3.24 4.61 -3.58
CA LEU A 84 -4.53 4.49 -2.88
C LEU A 84 -5.46 3.49 -3.59
N ASN A 85 -5.55 3.55 -4.92
CA ASN A 85 -6.41 2.63 -5.66
C ASN A 85 -5.99 1.16 -5.51
N ARG A 86 -4.70 0.89 -5.31
CA ARG A 86 -4.19 -0.47 -5.07
C ARG A 86 -4.60 -1.06 -3.72
N ILE A 87 -5.00 -0.24 -2.75
CA ILE A 87 -5.50 -0.71 -1.45
C ILE A 87 -7.04 -0.62 -1.36
N VAL A 88 -7.65 0.37 -2.02
CA VAL A 88 -9.10 0.59 -2.01
C VAL A 88 -9.84 -0.40 -2.93
N PHE A 89 -9.32 -0.65 -4.15
CA PHE A 89 -9.97 -1.48 -5.17
C PHE A 89 -9.39 -2.90 -5.29
N SER A 90 -8.55 -3.32 -4.33
CA SER A 90 -8.02 -4.67 -4.29
C SER A 90 -8.72 -5.54 -3.25
N VAL A 91 -8.31 -6.80 -3.15
CA VAL A 91 -8.77 -7.72 -2.09
C VAL A 91 -8.46 -7.25 -0.67
N VAL A 92 -7.58 -6.25 -0.51
CA VAL A 92 -7.35 -5.60 0.79
C VAL A 92 -8.61 -4.85 1.25
N MET A 93 -9.37 -4.27 0.33
CA MET A 93 -10.61 -3.54 0.61
C MET A 93 -10.44 -2.52 1.75
N TYR A 94 -9.49 -1.59 1.60
CA TYR A 94 -9.26 -0.55 2.62
C TYR A 94 -10.56 0.16 2.98
N SER A 95 -10.85 0.25 4.28
CA SER A 95 -12.16 0.62 4.81
C SER A 95 -12.13 1.71 5.89
N ASN A 96 -10.96 2.22 6.26
CA ASN A 96 -10.83 3.21 7.33
C ASN A 96 -11.19 4.62 6.84
N TYR A 97 -12.49 4.86 6.63
CA TYR A 97 -13.04 6.12 6.13
C TYR A 97 -12.61 7.31 7.00
N ASP A 98 -12.82 7.23 8.31
CA ASP A 98 -12.51 8.32 9.24
C ASP A 98 -11.03 8.71 9.21
N HIS A 99 -10.13 7.76 8.98
CA HIS A 99 -8.72 8.09 8.85
C HIS A 99 -8.43 8.83 7.54
N ILE A 100 -8.83 8.28 6.39
CA ILE A 100 -8.41 8.82 5.09
C ILE A 100 -8.96 10.22 4.81
N VAL A 101 -10.16 10.56 5.29
CA VAL A 101 -10.73 11.90 5.08
C VAL A 101 -10.15 12.98 6.00
N ASN A 102 -9.53 12.56 7.11
CA ASN A 102 -8.93 13.47 8.09
C ASN A 102 -7.39 13.51 7.99
N ASP A 103 -6.80 12.76 7.06
CA ASP A 103 -5.37 12.71 6.86
C ASP A 103 -4.90 13.95 6.10
N THR A 104 -4.18 14.83 6.79
CA THR A 104 -3.77 16.12 6.25
C THR A 104 -2.79 16.00 5.10
N ASP A 105 -2.07 14.89 4.98
CA ASP A 105 -1.16 14.64 3.86
C ASP A 105 -1.91 14.50 2.53
N LEU A 106 -3.19 14.13 2.59
CA LEU A 106 -4.04 13.89 1.43
C LEU A 106 -4.91 15.10 1.07
N ASN A 107 -4.84 16.19 1.83
CA ASN A 107 -5.64 17.40 1.60
C ASN A 107 -5.57 17.92 0.16
N SER A 108 -4.38 17.85 -0.46
CA SER A 108 -4.19 18.29 -1.85
C SER A 108 -4.97 17.46 -2.88
N LEU A 109 -5.47 16.29 -2.49
CA LEU A 109 -6.25 15.40 -3.35
C LEU A 109 -7.76 15.67 -3.23
N HIS A 110 -8.23 16.35 -2.19
CA HIS A 110 -9.68 16.45 -1.90
C HIS A 110 -10.48 17.13 -3.03
N ASP A 111 -9.86 18.10 -3.71
CA ASP A 111 -10.47 18.82 -4.84
C ASP A 111 -10.29 18.09 -6.19
N ASP A 112 -9.52 16.99 -6.23
CA ASP A 112 -9.34 16.19 -7.45
C ASP A 112 -10.62 15.38 -7.73
N PRO A 113 -11.14 15.37 -8.98
CA PRO A 113 -12.38 14.65 -9.32
C PRO A 113 -12.32 13.13 -9.06
N ARG A 114 -11.13 12.55 -8.90
CA ARG A 114 -10.94 11.12 -8.55
C ARG A 114 -11.14 10.85 -7.06
N TRP A 115 -11.11 11.87 -6.20
CA TRP A 115 -11.23 11.73 -4.76
C TRP A 115 -12.59 11.17 -4.34
N GLN A 116 -13.69 11.83 -4.75
CA GLN A 116 -15.02 11.44 -4.32
C GLN A 116 -15.37 9.99 -4.69
N PRO A 117 -15.15 9.51 -5.94
CA PRO A 117 -15.41 8.10 -6.27
C PRO A 117 -14.56 7.11 -5.47
N MET A 118 -13.30 7.43 -5.20
CA MET A 118 -12.43 6.58 -4.37
C MET A 118 -12.93 6.52 -2.93
N ILE A 119 -13.35 7.66 -2.37
CA ILE A 119 -13.86 7.75 -1.01
C ILE A 119 -15.21 7.04 -0.85
N ASP A 120 -16.09 7.13 -1.85
CA ASP A 120 -17.34 6.35 -1.87
C ASP A 120 -17.04 4.85 -1.85
N LYS A 121 -15.98 4.41 -2.54
CA LYS A 121 -15.52 3.02 -2.48
C LYS A 121 -15.00 2.63 -1.10
N VAL A 122 -14.30 3.52 -0.39
CA VAL A 122 -13.85 3.27 0.99
C VAL A 122 -15.06 3.08 1.93
N LYS A 123 -16.11 3.90 1.80
CA LYS A 123 -17.36 3.73 2.55
C LYS A 123 -18.04 2.40 2.25
N GLU A 124 -18.10 2.00 0.98
CA GLU A 124 -18.63 0.70 0.57
C GLU A 124 -17.82 -0.46 1.20
N ASN A 125 -16.49 -0.37 1.18
CA ASN A 125 -15.62 -1.35 1.82
C ASN A 125 -15.87 -1.43 3.33
N GLN A 126 -16.09 -0.31 4.00
CA GLN A 126 -16.43 -0.26 5.43
C GLN A 126 -17.74 -0.98 5.73
N ALA A 127 -18.80 -0.73 4.96
CA ALA A 127 -20.07 -1.42 5.11
C ALA A 127 -19.95 -2.94 4.88
N LYS A 128 -18.96 -3.38 4.12
CA LYS A 128 -18.66 -4.80 3.84
C LYS A 128 -17.69 -5.44 4.84
N GLY A 129 -17.25 -4.72 5.87
CA GLY A 129 -16.26 -5.23 6.83
C GLY A 129 -14.84 -5.35 6.25
N GLY A 130 -14.46 -4.47 5.32
CA GLY A 130 -13.13 -4.42 4.73
C GLY A 130 -12.02 -4.11 5.75
N THR A 131 -10.77 -4.11 5.29
CA THR A 131 -9.61 -4.05 6.19
C THR A 131 -9.44 -2.66 6.81
N LEU A 132 -9.55 -2.63 8.14
CA LEU A 132 -9.27 -1.47 8.96
C LEU A 132 -7.79 -1.48 9.38
N PHE A 133 -7.01 -0.52 8.87
CA PHE A 133 -5.69 -0.24 9.40
C PHE A 133 -5.43 1.26 9.45
N LYS A 134 -4.50 1.64 10.32
CA LYS A 134 -3.90 2.97 10.34
C LYS A 134 -2.41 2.83 9.95
N PRO A 135 -1.95 3.50 8.89
CA PRO A 135 -0.55 3.69 8.57
C PRO A 135 0.16 4.53 9.65
N ALA A 136 1.49 4.55 9.59
CA ALA A 136 2.32 5.05 10.68
C ALA A 136 2.55 6.57 10.68
N ASN A 137 2.06 7.30 9.65
CA ASN A 137 2.38 8.72 9.42
C ASN A 137 2.40 9.57 10.70
#